data_AF-A0A956NYK8-F1
#
_entry.id   AF-A0A956NYK8-F1
#
_cell.length_a   1.000
_cell.length_b   1.000
_cell.length_c   1.000
_cell.angle_alpha   90.00
_cell.angle_beta   90.00
_cell.angle_gamma   90.00
#
_symmetry.space_group_name_H-M   'P 1'
#
loop_
_entity.id
_entity.type
_entity.pdbx_description
1 polymer ?
#
loop_
_entity_poly.entity_id
_entity_poly.type
_entity_poly.pdbx_seq_one_letter_code
_entity_poly.pdbx_strand_id
1 'polypeptide(L)'
;MELAERLKYEREKRKMSQTFVAKELNISRQLLSKWELGKSTPDLYMIQLLSEFYNFSIDELLNKTPPKKTNFDFLQTLLTMDSEKLIEFL
;
A
#
# COMPACT_ATOMS: atom_id res chain seq x y z
N MET A 1 -6.64 0.61 8.52
CA MET A 1 -6.08 -0.60 7.93
C MET A 1 -4.86 -0.99 8.75
N GLU A 2 -4.78 -2.24 9.19
CA GLU A 2 -3.60 -2.79 9.88
C GLU A 2 -2.49 -3.12 8.85
N LEU A 3 -1.23 -3.28 9.28
CA LEU A 3 -0.10 -3.59 8.40
C LEU A 3 -0.38 -4.80 7.48
N ALA A 4 -0.91 -5.89 8.05
CA ALA A 4 -1.24 -7.11 7.32
C ALA A 4 -2.19 -6.85 6.14
N GLU A 5 -3.23 -6.06 6.38
CA GLU A 5 -4.22 -5.66 5.38
C GLU A 5 -3.60 -4.75 4.32
N ARG A 6 -2.73 -3.80 4.72
CA ARG A 6 -2.01 -2.91 3.79
C ARG A 6 -1.13 -3.71 2.85
N LEU A 7 -0.36 -4.66 3.36
CA LEU A 7 0.52 -5.49 2.54
C LEU A 7 -0.26 -6.27 1.48
N LYS A 8 -1.37 -6.89 1.88
CA LYS A 8 -2.24 -7.62 0.97
C LYS A 8 -2.87 -6.68 -0.07
N TYR A 9 -3.41 -5.55 0.38
CA TYR A 9 -4.03 -4.55 -0.48
C TYR A 9 -3.06 -4.05 -1.57
N GLU A 10 -1.83 -3.72 -1.18
CA GLU A 10 -0.83 -3.17 -2.09
C GLU A 10 -0.31 -4.20 -3.09
N ARG A 11 -0.19 -5.46 -2.67
CA ARG A 11 0.10 -6.58 -3.56
C ARG A 11 -1.01 -6.76 -4.60
N GLU A 12 -2.27 -6.80 -4.16
CA GLU A 12 -3.43 -7.06 -5.01
C GLU A 12 -3.72 -5.90 -5.96
N LYS A 13 -3.58 -4.66 -5.50
CA LYS A 13 -3.66 -3.44 -6.31
C LYS A 13 -2.68 -3.47 -7.50
N ARG A 14 -1.49 -4.05 -7.30
CA ARG A 14 -0.47 -4.25 -8.34
C ARG A 14 -0.61 -5.56 -9.13
N LYS A 15 -1.66 -6.35 -8.86
CA LYS A 15 -1.92 -7.66 -9.48
C LYS A 15 -0.75 -8.65 -9.32
N MET A 16 -0.01 -8.55 -8.22
CA MET A 16 1.13 -9.41 -7.94
C MET A 16 0.68 -10.67 -7.17
N SER A 17 1.29 -11.81 -7.47
CA SER A 17 1.11 -13.02 -6.67
C SER A 17 1.98 -12.98 -5.42
N GLN A 18 1.60 -13.71 -4.36
CA GLN A 18 2.46 -13.85 -3.18
C GLN A 18 3.82 -14.48 -3.55
N THR A 19 3.83 -15.40 -4.52
CA THR A 19 5.07 -16.03 -5.00
C THR A 19 6.00 -15.02 -5.66
N PHE A 20 5.46 -14.09 -6.45
CA PHE A 20 6.23 -13.04 -7.10
C PHE A 20 6.89 -12.13 -6.05
N VAL A 21 6.11 -11.53 -5.15
CA VAL A 21 6.65 -10.62 -4.12
C VAL A 21 7.65 -11.34 -3.21
N ALA A 22 7.36 -12.59 -2.82
CA ALA A 22 8.28 -13.37 -2.00
C ALA A 22 9.62 -13.60 -2.70
N LYS A 23 9.61 -13.84 -4.02
CA LYS A 23 10.82 -13.99 -4.82
C LYS A 23 11.62 -12.67 -4.89
N GLU A 24 10.95 -11.55 -5.14
CA GLU A 24 11.60 -10.23 -5.23
C GLU A 24 12.24 -9.81 -3.90
N LEU A 25 11.60 -10.13 -2.77
CA LEU A 25 12.09 -9.82 -1.42
C LEU A 25 13.00 -10.91 -0.82
N ASN A 26 13.31 -11.96 -1.58
CA ASN A 26 14.10 -13.10 -1.14
C ASN A 26 13.60 -13.74 0.18
N ILE A 27 12.29 -13.97 0.27
CA ILE A 27 11.61 -14.63 1.39
C ILE A 27 10.79 -15.82 0.91
N SER A 28 10.32 -16.65 1.85
CA SER A 28 9.37 -17.71 1.50
C SER A 28 7.96 -17.15 1.26
N ARG A 29 7.22 -17.75 0.33
CA ARG A 29 5.79 -17.43 0.10
C ARG A 29 4.97 -17.60 1.37
N GLN A 30 5.28 -18.62 2.18
CA GLN A 30 4.61 -18.90 3.45
C GLN A 30 4.84 -17.76 4.45
N LEU A 31 6.04 -17.17 4.50
CA LEU A 31 6.34 -16.04 5.37
C LEU A 31 5.50 -14.81 4.97
N LEU A 32 5.50 -14.46 3.68
CA LEU A 32 4.64 -13.37 3.17
C LEU A 32 3.16 -13.63 3.49
N SER A 33 2.68 -14.85 3.32
CA SER A 33 1.31 -15.22 3.67
C SER A 33 1.02 -15.04 5.16
N LYS A 34 1.97 -15.31 6.05
CA LYS A 34 1.78 -15.08 7.50
C LYS A 34 1.69 -13.59 7.80
N TRP A 35 2.50 -12.76 7.15
CA TRP A 35 2.43 -11.30 7.28
C TRP A 35 1.08 -10.75 6.79
N GLU A 36 0.61 -11.15 5.61
CA GLU A 36 -0.69 -10.71 5.06
C GLU A 36 -1.89 -11.22 5.87
N LEU A 37 -1.73 -12.29 6.65
CA LEU A 37 -2.76 -12.81 7.56
C LEU A 37 -2.63 -12.28 9.00
N GLY A 38 -1.63 -11.43 9.30
CA GLY A 38 -1.36 -10.93 10.65
C GLY A 38 -0.89 -12.00 11.64
N LYS A 39 -0.44 -13.17 11.16
CA LYS A 39 0.06 -14.29 12.00
C LYS A 39 1.50 -14.09 12.47
N SER A 40 2.24 -13.20 11.82
CA SER A 40 3.56 -12.73 12.21
C SER A 40 3.78 -11.34 11.63
N THR A 41 4.77 -10.63 12.13
CA THR A 41 5.16 -9.31 11.62
C THR A 41 6.53 -9.37 10.94
N PRO A 42 6.74 -8.59 9.86
CA PRO A 42 8.08 -8.35 9.34
C PRO A 42 8.93 -7.61 10.38
N ASP A 43 10.24 -7.81 10.35
CA ASP A 43 11.19 -7.01 11.12
C ASP A 43 11.42 -5.63 10.47
N LEU A 44 12.21 -4.78 11.11
CA LEU A 44 12.47 -3.42 10.63
C LEU A 44 13.13 -3.40 9.25
N TYR A 45 14.02 -4.34 8.97
CA TYR A 45 14.70 -4.45 7.68
C TYR A 45 13.70 -4.82 6.57
N MET A 46 12.83 -5.78 6.83
CA MET A 46 11.77 -6.17 5.90
C MET A 46 10.74 -5.05 5.71
N ILE A 47 10.44 -4.27 6.74
CA ILE A 47 9.59 -3.08 6.64
C ILE A 47 10.20 -2.05 5.68
N GLN A 48 11.51 -1.79 5.76
CA GLN A 48 12.21 -0.91 4.84
C GLN A 48 12.14 -1.43 3.40
N LEU A 49 12.46 -2.70 3.17
CA LEU A 49 12.37 -3.31 1.85
C LEU A 49 10.96 -3.27 1.27
N LEU A 50 9.93 -3.51 2.08
CA LEU A 50 8.53 -3.43 1.65
C LEU A 50 8.13 -2.00 1.28
N SER A 51 8.60 -1.02 2.04
CA SER A 51 8.41 0.41 1.78
C SER A 51 9.03 0.81 0.44
N GLU A 52 10.26 0.36 0.15
CA GLU A 52 10.93 0.60 -1.13
C GLU A 52 10.25 -0.15 -2.29
N PHE A 53 10.00 -1.45 -2.12
CA PHE A 53 9.40 -2.32 -3.15
C PHE A 53 8.05 -1.79 -3.62
N TYR A 54 7.24 -1.32 -2.67
CA TYR A 54 5.94 -0.78 -2.99
C TYR A 54 5.92 0.75 -3.14
N ASN A 55 7.02 1.45 -2.93
CA ASN A 55 7.12 2.92 -3.05
C ASN A 55 6.11 3.67 -2.15
N PHE A 56 6.14 3.38 -0.84
CA PHE A 56 5.44 4.15 0.20
C PHE A 56 6.43 4.56 1.29
N SER A 57 6.11 5.58 2.06
CA SER A 57 6.82 5.79 3.33
C SER A 57 6.51 4.68 4.35
N ILE A 58 7.46 4.39 5.24
CA ILE A 58 7.23 3.50 6.39
C ILE A 58 6.05 4.02 7.24
N ASP A 59 5.93 5.35 7.36
CA ASP A 59 4.81 5.99 8.04
C ASP A 59 3.48 5.67 7.34
N GLU A 60 3.41 5.67 6.01
CA GLU A 60 2.21 5.23 5.29
C GLU A 60 1.92 3.74 5.48
N LEU A 61 2.96 2.90 5.59
CA LEU A 61 2.82 1.47 5.79
C LEU A 61 2.25 1.16 7.19
N LEU A 62 2.63 1.94 8.20
CA LEU A 62 2.28 1.73 9.61
C LEU A 62 1.08 2.56 10.08
N ASN A 63 0.73 3.66 9.42
CA ASN A 63 -0.36 4.53 9.86
C ASN A 63 -1.74 4.10 9.34
N LYS A 64 -2.74 4.25 10.23
CA LYS A 64 -4.17 4.08 9.93
C LYS A 64 -4.80 5.27 9.18
N THR A 65 -4.02 6.29 8.84
CA THR A 65 -4.51 7.47 8.12
C THR A 65 -4.36 7.29 6.62
N PRO A 66 -5.38 7.60 5.81
CA PRO A 66 -5.26 7.58 4.35
C PRO A 66 -4.09 8.48 3.92
N PRO A 67 -3.44 8.18 2.77
CA PRO A 67 -2.33 9.00 2.28
C PRO A 67 -2.74 10.48 2.29
N LYS A 68 -1.86 11.35 2.79
CA LYS A 68 -2.06 12.80 2.65
C LYS A 68 -2.13 13.06 1.14
N LYS A 69 -3.32 13.37 0.63
CA LYS A 69 -3.48 13.79 -0.76
C LYS A 69 -2.52 14.94 -1.00
N THR A 70 -1.59 14.74 -1.91
CA THR A 70 -0.75 15.83 -2.39
C THR A 70 -1.60 16.75 -3.26
N ASN A 71 -1.12 17.96 -3.54
CA ASN A 71 -1.79 18.85 -4.48
C ASN A 71 -2.02 18.16 -5.84
N PHE A 72 -1.12 17.25 -6.24
CA PHE A 72 -1.25 16.47 -7.46
C PHE A 72 -2.45 15.51 -7.42
N ASP A 73 -2.65 14.79 -6.31
CA ASP A 73 -3.77 13.86 -6.13
C ASP A 73 -5.13 14.58 -6.12
N PHE A 74 -5.16 15.80 -5.55
CA PHE A 74 -6.34 16.65 -5.56
C PHE A 74 -6.69 17.12 -6.99
N LEU A 75 -5.70 17.61 -7.73
CA LEU A 75 -5.90 18.04 -9.13
C LEU A 75 -6.32 16.87 -10.02
N GLN A 76 -5.72 15.70 -9.85
CA GLN A 76 -6.12 14.50 -10.60
C GLN A 76 -7.55 14.07 -10.27
N THR A 77 -7.99 14.26 -9.02
CA THR A 77 -9.38 14.03 -8.61
C THR A 77 -10.31 15.05 -9.28
N LEU A 78 -9.97 16.34 -9.26
CA LEU A 78 -10.77 17.40 -9.91
C LEU A 78 -10.88 17.20 -11.42
N LEU A 79 -9.80 16.78 -12.08
CA LEU A 79 -9.76 16.54 -13.53
C LEU A 79 -10.56 15.31 -13.96
N THR A 80 -10.86 14.40 -13.03
CA THR A 80 -11.61 13.16 -13.29
C THR A 80 -13.04 13.20 -12.75
N MET A 81 -13.40 14.27 -12.04
CA MET A 81 -14.76 14.51 -11.57
C MET A 81 -15.63 15.06 -12.71
N ASP A 82 -16.87 14.59 -12.72
CA ASP A 82 -17.96 15.12 -13.51
C ASP A 82 -18.31 16.55 -13.08
N SER A 83 -18.75 17.37 -14.03
CA SER A 83 -19.04 18.78 -13.83
C SER A 83 -20.06 19.04 -12.71
N GLU A 84 -20.96 18.09 -12.47
CA GLU A 84 -21.96 18.18 -11.40
C GLU A 84 -21.33 18.10 -10.01
N LYS A 85 -20.31 17.25 -9.81
CA LYS A 85 -19.61 17.13 -8.51
C LYS A 85 -18.61 18.25 -8.24
N LEU A 86 -18.10 18.89 -9.30
CA LEU A 86 -17.15 20.01 -9.21
C LEU A 86 -17.76 21.24 -8.52
N ILE A 87 -19.06 21.45 -8.68
CA ILE A 87 -19.78 22.61 -8.12
C ILE A 87 -19.82 22.56 -6.58
N GLU A 88 -19.77 21.38 -5.98
CA GLU A 88 -19.80 21.22 -4.50
C GLU A 88 -18.52 21.75 -3.80
N PHE A 89 -17.47 22.08 -4.58
CA PHE A 89 -16.17 22.52 -4.07
C PHE A 89 -15.88 24.01 -4.31
N LEU A 90 -16.77 24.76 -4.98
CA LEU A 90 -16.66 26.20 -5.24
C LEU A 90 -17.62 26.99 -4.34
#